data_AF-A0A9P6IEY9-F1
#
_entry.id   AF-A0A9P6IEY9-F1
#
_cell.length_a   1.000
_cell.length_b   1.000
_cell.length_c   1.000
_cell.angle_alpha   90.00
_cell.angle_beta   90.00
_cell.angle_gamma   90.00
#
_symmetry.space_group_name_H-M   'P 1'
#
loop_
_entity.id
_entity.type
_entity.pdbx_description
1 polymer ?
#
loop_
_entity_poly.entity_id
_entity_poly.type
_entity_poly.pdbx_seq_one_letter_code
_entity_poly.pdbx_strand_id
1 'polypeptide(L)'
;MEWLGRARINFTHSPSPVALQEKDGSKTDLLKICEKVTPPCQMNPLLLNGHLQTMWTATKQHGPPVYYRRKVFDADSKAFEGTFAVDFVTEPFEETDDTLPPRTVYFKDQDFDTLASDDDRPQLVVLHGLSGGSHEIYLRHAIAPLIDSGNWEICVVNSRGCAKSKFTSGTLYNARATWDFRQTVKWLRQKFPNRPLFGLGFSLGANMLTNYCGEEGTNCLLTAAIVCSNPFNLEVSNKALKRTFIGREVYQRVMGESMKQLINGHKEDIQKYTKLDLERLQKVTYLWEFDREVQCISWGYPTESAYYRDASSCDAVLAIRVPFLALHATDDPIAVEEAIPYEEFRKNPYTVLCTTSLGGHLCWFEPGGGRWHAKPVTNFFNHMAFNVNHDSLPPKTNAAPATNGSAEYHFDPVKHRMEIRASDS
;
A
#
# COMPACT_ATOMS: atom_id res chain seq x y z
N MET A 1 18.76 10.68 -22.63
CA MET A 1 19.93 10.21 -21.87
C MET A 1 19.66 10.48 -20.40
N GLU A 2 19.70 9.43 -19.57
CA GLU A 2 19.62 9.51 -18.11
C GLU A 2 20.99 9.95 -17.59
N TRP A 3 21.30 11.23 -17.83
CA TRP A 3 22.57 11.81 -17.44
C TRP A 3 22.36 12.59 -16.13
N LEU A 4 23.26 12.41 -15.17
CA LEU A 4 23.28 13.13 -13.88
C LEU A 4 22.01 12.96 -13.01
N GLY A 5 21.41 11.77 -12.98
CA GLY A 5 20.28 11.47 -12.08
C GLY A 5 18.90 11.96 -12.53
N ARG A 6 18.78 12.51 -13.75
CA ARG A 6 17.47 12.89 -14.30
C ARG A 6 16.72 11.65 -14.79
N ALA A 7 15.71 11.23 -14.04
CA ALA A 7 14.87 10.08 -14.40
C ALA A 7 13.84 10.47 -15.47
N ARG A 8 13.54 9.54 -16.38
CA ARG A 8 12.43 9.68 -17.34
C ARG A 8 11.13 9.33 -16.63
N ILE A 9 10.07 10.07 -16.91
CA ILE A 9 8.73 9.83 -16.36
C ILE A 9 7.83 9.43 -17.53
N ASN A 10 7.09 8.34 -17.38
CA ASN A 10 6.06 7.91 -18.32
C ASN A 10 4.75 7.64 -17.59
N PHE A 11 3.64 7.83 -18.28
CA PHE A 11 2.30 7.51 -17.78
C PHE A 11 1.68 6.39 -18.62
N THR A 12 1.20 5.33 -17.96
CA THR A 12 0.37 4.30 -18.58
C THR A 12 -1.04 4.42 -18.02
N HIS A 13 -2.03 4.52 -18.91
CA HIS A 13 -3.41 4.80 -18.56
C HIS A 13 -4.35 4.31 -19.68
N SER A 14 -5.65 4.27 -19.39
CA SER A 14 -6.68 4.03 -20.40
C SER A 14 -6.69 5.11 -21.48
N PRO A 15 -6.98 4.79 -22.77
CA PRO A 15 -7.21 5.79 -23.81
C PRO A 15 -8.31 6.80 -23.48
N SER A 16 -9.18 6.49 -22.51
CA SER A 16 -10.21 7.39 -22.01
C SER A 16 -10.16 7.44 -20.48
N PRO A 17 -9.21 8.19 -19.88
CA PRO A 17 -9.14 8.35 -18.43
C PRO A 17 -10.44 8.93 -17.88
N VAL A 18 -10.76 8.61 -16.63
CA VAL A 18 -11.99 9.05 -16.00
C VAL A 18 -12.07 10.58 -15.99
N ALA A 19 -13.19 11.10 -16.48
CA ALA A 19 -13.47 12.53 -16.47
C ALA A 19 -13.76 13.00 -15.05
N LEU A 20 -13.25 14.16 -14.69
CA LEU A 20 -13.38 14.78 -13.37
C LEU A 20 -13.79 16.24 -13.56
N GLN A 21 -14.47 16.82 -12.57
CA GLN A 21 -14.76 18.24 -12.53
C GLN A 21 -14.04 18.89 -11.35
N GLU A 22 -13.44 20.04 -11.59
CA GLU A 22 -12.90 20.89 -10.53
C GLU A 22 -14.04 21.68 -9.85
N LYS A 23 -13.81 22.17 -8.63
CA LYS A 23 -14.77 22.97 -7.86
C LYS A 23 -15.12 24.32 -8.52
N ASP A 24 -14.26 24.81 -9.41
CA ASP A 24 -14.52 26.01 -10.23
C ASP A 24 -15.40 25.71 -11.47
N GLY A 25 -15.81 24.45 -11.65
CA GLY A 25 -16.65 23.98 -12.75
C GLY A 25 -15.88 23.54 -14.00
N SER A 26 -14.55 23.76 -14.06
CA SER A 26 -13.72 23.32 -15.17
C SER A 26 -13.65 21.79 -15.28
N LYS A 27 -13.55 21.29 -16.51
CA LYS A 27 -13.47 19.86 -16.80
C LYS A 27 -12.00 19.44 -16.92
N THR A 28 -11.64 18.33 -16.28
CA THR A 28 -10.34 17.70 -16.39
C THR A 28 -10.52 16.17 -16.50
N ASP A 29 -9.42 15.45 -16.50
CA ASP A 29 -9.40 13.99 -16.40
C ASP A 29 -8.26 13.56 -15.48
N LEU A 30 -8.31 12.30 -15.03
CA LEU A 30 -7.35 11.78 -14.07
C LEU A 30 -5.90 11.89 -14.57
N LEU A 31 -5.65 11.65 -15.87
CA LEU A 31 -4.32 11.73 -16.44
C LEU A 31 -3.75 13.15 -16.34
N LYS A 32 -4.52 14.16 -16.75
CA LYS A 32 -4.07 15.57 -16.67
C LYS A 32 -3.74 15.99 -15.25
N ILE A 33 -4.52 15.52 -14.26
CA ILE A 33 -4.18 15.74 -12.84
C ILE A 33 -2.84 15.09 -12.53
N CYS A 34 -2.66 13.80 -12.85
CA CYS A 34 -1.42 13.06 -12.61
C CYS A 34 -0.20 13.72 -13.26
N GLU A 35 -0.30 14.19 -14.51
CA GLU A 35 0.77 14.90 -15.21
C GLU A 35 1.10 16.23 -14.53
N LYS A 36 0.08 17.00 -14.15
CA LYS A 36 0.24 18.30 -13.48
C LYS A 36 0.89 18.19 -12.11
N VAL A 37 0.49 17.19 -11.32
CA VAL A 37 0.96 17.02 -9.92
C VAL A 37 2.31 16.33 -9.82
N THR A 38 2.81 15.75 -10.91
CA THR A 38 4.08 15.02 -10.95
C THR A 38 5.22 15.92 -11.41
N PRO A 39 6.08 16.40 -10.50
CA PRO A 39 7.22 17.24 -10.89
C PRO A 39 8.32 16.41 -11.56
N PRO A 40 9.25 17.05 -12.29
CA PRO A 40 10.45 16.37 -12.79
C PRO A 40 11.18 15.58 -11.71
N CYS A 41 11.66 14.39 -12.06
CA CYS A 41 12.33 13.49 -11.13
C CYS A 41 13.86 13.63 -11.25
N GLN A 42 14.46 14.28 -10.26
CA GLN A 42 15.90 14.54 -10.19
C GLN A 42 16.51 13.82 -9.00
N MET A 43 17.07 12.65 -9.29
CA MET A 43 17.67 11.75 -8.32
C MET A 43 19.08 12.18 -7.95
N ASN A 44 19.56 11.72 -6.80
CA ASN A 44 20.94 11.89 -6.38
C ASN A 44 21.88 11.21 -7.40
N PRO A 45 22.79 11.96 -8.06
CA PRO A 45 23.64 11.41 -9.12
C PRO A 45 24.67 10.39 -8.61
N LEU A 46 24.90 10.27 -7.30
CA LEU A 46 25.77 9.24 -6.73
C LEU A 46 25.08 7.88 -6.62
N LEU A 47 23.75 7.85 -6.66
CA LEU A 47 22.93 6.65 -6.54
C LEU A 47 22.45 6.24 -7.95
N LEU A 48 23.41 5.75 -8.74
CA LEU A 48 23.33 5.61 -10.20
C LEU A 48 22.41 4.47 -10.70
N ASN A 49 21.88 3.63 -9.82
CA ASN A 49 20.95 2.57 -10.17
C ASN A 49 20.04 2.22 -8.99
N GLY A 50 19.02 1.42 -9.26
CA GLY A 50 18.03 1.01 -8.27
C GLY A 50 18.60 0.23 -7.10
N HIS A 51 19.67 -0.56 -7.30
CA HIS A 51 20.32 -1.25 -6.20
C HIS A 51 20.97 -0.28 -5.20
N LEU A 52 21.74 0.70 -5.69
CA LEU A 52 22.36 1.72 -4.86
C LEU A 52 21.31 2.59 -4.15
N GLN A 53 20.24 2.96 -4.86
CA GLN A 53 19.09 3.63 -4.27
C GLN A 53 18.52 2.82 -3.10
N THR A 54 18.18 1.55 -3.33
CA THR A 54 17.59 0.66 -2.31
C THR A 54 18.53 0.44 -1.13
N MET A 55 19.82 0.17 -1.38
CA MET A 55 20.80 -0.04 -0.33
C MET A 55 21.05 1.22 0.52
N TRP A 56 20.95 2.42 -0.07
CA TRP A 56 21.12 3.68 0.65
C TRP A 56 20.08 3.89 1.75
N THR A 57 18.90 3.25 1.66
CA THR A 57 17.92 3.31 2.77
C THR A 57 18.48 2.74 4.07
N ALA A 58 19.40 1.77 4.02
CA ALA A 58 20.02 1.20 5.21
C ALA A 58 20.99 2.16 5.92
N THR A 59 21.48 3.22 5.25
CA THR A 59 22.48 4.14 5.83
C THR A 59 21.86 5.37 6.52
N LYS A 60 20.59 5.67 6.22
CA LYS A 60 19.87 6.83 6.79
C LYS A 60 19.05 6.39 8.00
N GLN A 61 19.43 6.86 9.18
CA GLN A 61 18.71 6.56 10.42
C GLN A 61 17.59 7.55 10.78
N HIS A 62 17.55 8.73 10.12
CA HIS A 62 16.64 9.81 10.49
C HIS A 62 15.83 10.32 9.29
N GLY A 63 14.53 10.47 9.52
CA GLY A 63 13.55 11.13 8.65
C GLY A 63 12.70 12.10 9.47
N PRO A 64 11.75 12.83 8.85
CA PRO A 64 10.94 13.84 9.52
C PRO A 64 10.29 13.31 10.81
N PRO A 65 10.35 14.04 11.93
CA PRO A 65 9.71 13.60 13.16
C PRO A 65 8.19 13.58 12.95
N VAL A 66 7.57 12.46 13.27
CA VAL A 66 6.11 12.31 13.31
C VAL A 66 5.78 11.62 14.63
N TYR A 67 4.75 12.14 15.30
CA TYR A 67 4.27 11.68 16.59
C TYR A 67 2.93 10.99 16.42
N TYR A 68 2.75 9.90 17.15
CA TYR A 68 1.57 9.05 17.01
C TYR A 68 0.93 8.74 18.35
N ARG A 69 -0.40 8.68 18.35
CA ARG A 69 -1.19 8.00 19.38
C ARG A 69 -1.78 6.72 18.82
N ARG A 70 -1.51 5.60 19.50
CA ARG A 70 -1.95 4.26 19.09
C ARG A 70 -3.30 3.91 19.69
N LYS A 71 -4.23 3.45 18.85
CA LYS A 71 -5.42 2.70 19.28
C LYS A 71 -5.29 1.25 18.83
N VAL A 72 -5.65 0.33 19.71
CA VAL A 72 -5.81 -1.10 19.38
C VAL A 72 -7.30 -1.36 19.14
N PHE A 73 -7.60 -2.00 18.03
CA PHE A 73 -8.95 -2.40 17.63
C PHE A 73 -9.09 -3.91 17.75
N ASP A 74 -10.24 -4.37 18.23
CA ASP A 74 -10.67 -5.76 18.09
C ASP A 74 -11.13 -5.99 16.65
N ALA A 75 -10.65 -7.07 16.03
CA ALA A 75 -11.02 -7.44 14.68
C ALA A 75 -12.48 -7.88 14.61
N ASP A 76 -13.24 -7.35 13.64
CA ASP A 76 -14.66 -7.66 13.46
C ASP A 76 -14.91 -8.95 12.65
N SER A 77 -13.85 -9.52 12.08
CA SER A 77 -13.90 -10.72 11.26
C SER A 77 -13.80 -12.00 12.09
N LYS A 78 -14.80 -12.88 11.95
CA LYS A 78 -14.76 -14.24 12.51
C LYS A 78 -13.66 -15.12 11.91
N ALA A 79 -13.23 -14.83 10.67
CA ALA A 79 -12.17 -15.59 10.02
C ALA A 79 -10.76 -15.07 10.41
N PHE A 80 -10.67 -13.82 10.84
CA PHE A 80 -9.43 -13.13 11.15
C PHE A 80 -9.54 -12.44 12.52
N GLU A 81 -9.81 -13.24 13.56
CA GLU A 81 -9.99 -12.79 14.95
C GLU A 81 -8.73 -12.12 15.52
N GLY A 82 -8.79 -11.57 16.73
CA GLY A 82 -7.66 -10.91 17.41
C GLY A 82 -7.75 -9.40 17.33
N THR A 83 -6.60 -8.73 17.34
CA THR A 83 -6.50 -7.28 17.39
C THR A 83 -5.48 -6.76 16.38
N PHE A 84 -5.63 -5.50 15.99
CA PHE A 84 -4.68 -4.76 15.18
C PHE A 84 -4.52 -3.33 15.70
N ALA A 85 -3.41 -2.69 15.37
CA ALA A 85 -3.08 -1.36 15.88
C ALA A 85 -3.17 -0.30 14.78
N VAL A 86 -3.74 0.85 15.11
CA VAL A 86 -3.77 2.02 14.24
C VAL A 86 -3.10 3.18 14.98
N ASP A 87 -2.09 3.77 14.34
CA ASP A 87 -1.33 4.91 14.85
C ASP A 87 -1.86 6.19 14.19
N PHE A 88 -2.48 7.06 14.99
CA PHE A 88 -3.01 8.34 14.54
C PHE A 88 -1.97 9.43 14.74
N VAL A 89 -1.70 10.22 13.71
CA VAL A 89 -0.81 11.37 13.81
C VAL A 89 -1.39 12.36 14.81
N THR A 90 -0.50 12.98 15.59
CA THR A 90 -0.86 13.93 16.64
C THR A 90 0.21 14.99 16.79
N GLU A 91 -0.14 16.08 17.47
CA GLU A 91 0.83 17.08 17.93
C GLU A 91 1.98 16.45 18.73
N PRO A 92 3.20 17.03 18.65
CA PRO A 92 4.35 16.58 19.42
C PRO A 92 4.09 16.49 20.92
N PHE A 93 4.70 15.48 21.55
CA PHE A 93 4.63 15.26 23.00
C PHE A 93 5.96 14.76 23.56
N GLU A 94 6.15 14.90 24.88
CA GLU A 94 7.35 14.44 25.58
C GLU A 94 7.20 13.04 26.21
N GLU A 95 5.97 12.54 26.32
CA GLU A 95 5.68 11.19 26.84
C GLU A 95 6.42 10.10 26.03
N THR A 96 6.87 9.05 26.72
CA THR A 96 7.55 7.90 26.09
C THR A 96 6.96 6.60 26.59
N ASP A 97 6.94 5.60 25.70
CA ASP A 97 6.51 4.23 26.02
C ASP A 97 7.49 3.26 25.34
N ASP A 98 8.33 2.60 26.14
CA ASP A 98 9.37 1.69 25.65
C ASP A 98 8.80 0.43 24.96
N THR A 99 7.53 0.13 25.22
CA THR A 99 6.81 -0.97 24.57
C THR A 99 6.36 -0.62 23.14
N LEU A 100 6.47 0.65 22.74
CA LEU A 100 6.07 1.15 21.43
C LEU A 100 7.26 1.67 20.61
N PRO A 101 7.10 1.87 19.29
CA PRO A 101 8.11 2.56 18.48
C PRO A 101 8.34 4.00 18.99
N PRO A 102 9.51 4.61 18.68
CA PRO A 102 9.79 5.99 19.08
C PRO A 102 8.68 6.96 18.66
N ARG A 103 8.40 7.96 19.51
CA ARG A 103 7.34 8.97 19.32
C ARG A 103 5.93 8.39 19.18
N THR A 104 5.67 7.26 19.84
CA THR A 104 4.36 6.62 19.86
C THR A 104 3.96 6.34 21.30
N VAL A 105 2.74 6.73 21.69
CA VAL A 105 2.11 6.39 22.97
C VAL A 105 0.70 5.88 22.72
N TYR A 106 0.07 5.20 23.66
CA TYR A 106 -1.35 4.83 23.53
C TYR A 106 -2.26 6.05 23.69
N PHE A 107 -3.43 6.03 23.06
CA PHE A 107 -4.52 6.92 23.47
C PHE A 107 -4.94 6.61 24.91
N LYS A 108 -5.27 7.65 25.67
CA LYS A 108 -6.10 7.49 26.87
C LYS A 108 -7.54 7.27 26.39
N ASP A 109 -8.27 6.34 26.99
CA ASP A 109 -9.58 5.91 26.43
C ASP A 109 -10.56 7.08 26.21
N GLN A 110 -10.59 8.05 27.14
CA GLN A 110 -11.42 9.25 27.02
C GLN A 110 -11.04 10.15 25.83
N ASP A 111 -9.77 10.18 25.45
CA ASP A 111 -9.26 11.04 24.36
C ASP A 111 -9.65 10.47 22.99
N PHE A 112 -9.72 9.14 22.87
CA PHE A 112 -10.07 8.49 21.61
C PHE A 112 -11.56 8.67 21.26
N ASP A 113 -12.43 8.54 22.27
CA ASP A 113 -13.87 8.69 22.06
C ASP A 113 -14.26 10.12 21.71
N THR A 114 -13.47 11.09 22.19
CA THR A 114 -13.69 12.53 22.00
C THR A 114 -12.83 13.14 20.90
N LEU A 115 -12.18 12.33 20.04
CA LEU A 115 -11.37 12.78 18.90
C LEU A 115 -12.04 13.93 18.14
N ALA A 116 -11.58 15.15 18.42
CA ALA A 116 -12.08 16.37 17.84
C ALA A 116 -11.54 16.50 16.42
N SER A 117 -12.42 16.64 15.43
CA SER A 117 -12.00 17.01 14.09
C SER A 117 -13.17 17.63 13.33
N ASP A 118 -12.85 18.55 12.44
CA ASP A 118 -13.78 18.94 11.39
C ASP A 118 -14.14 17.71 10.57
N ASP A 119 -15.43 17.51 10.35
CA ASP A 119 -15.93 16.33 9.66
C ASP A 119 -15.67 16.43 8.15
N ASP A 120 -15.35 17.61 7.62
CA ASP A 120 -14.98 17.78 6.20
C ASP A 120 -13.47 17.65 5.92
N ARG A 121 -12.62 17.72 6.96
CA ARG A 121 -11.16 17.69 6.82
C ARG A 121 -10.72 16.31 6.31
N PRO A 122 -9.95 16.23 5.20
CA PRO A 122 -9.63 14.96 4.58
C PRO A 122 -8.74 14.09 5.46
N GLN A 123 -8.99 12.78 5.40
CA GLN A 123 -8.25 11.79 6.16
C GLN A 123 -7.49 10.85 5.26
N LEU A 124 -6.19 10.73 5.50
CA LEU A 124 -5.32 9.76 4.88
C LEU A 124 -5.18 8.52 5.77
N VAL A 125 -5.40 7.34 5.19
CA VAL A 125 -5.17 6.04 5.82
C VAL A 125 -4.00 5.37 5.12
N VAL A 126 -2.96 5.04 5.86
CA VAL A 126 -1.67 4.62 5.31
C VAL A 126 -1.37 3.16 5.66
N LEU A 127 -0.84 2.41 4.69
CA LEU A 127 -0.31 1.06 4.85
C LEU A 127 1.20 1.03 4.60
N HIS A 128 1.93 0.49 5.58
CA HIS A 128 3.38 0.29 5.51
C HIS A 128 3.77 -0.95 4.69
N GLY A 129 5.06 -1.08 4.37
CA GLY A 129 5.64 -2.24 3.68
C GLY A 129 5.91 -3.45 4.59
N LEU A 130 6.62 -4.46 4.07
CA LEU A 130 6.94 -5.68 4.81
C LEU A 130 7.64 -5.36 6.15
N SER A 131 7.17 -5.99 7.23
CA SER A 131 7.69 -5.96 8.62
C SER A 131 7.87 -4.58 9.28
N GLY A 132 7.39 -3.50 8.64
CA GLY A 132 7.59 -2.12 9.09
C GLY A 132 6.55 -1.57 10.06
N GLY A 133 6.11 -0.33 9.83
CA GLY A 133 5.09 0.35 10.65
C GLY A 133 5.01 1.85 10.40
N SER A 134 4.29 2.56 11.26
CA SER A 134 4.21 4.04 11.28
C SER A 134 5.57 4.77 11.40
N HIS A 135 6.57 4.11 11.99
CA HIS A 135 7.90 4.65 12.21
C HIS A 135 8.79 4.67 10.95
N GLU A 136 8.34 4.06 9.86
CA GLU A 136 9.09 3.93 8.62
C GLU A 136 9.47 5.27 7.99
N ILE A 137 10.72 5.38 7.55
CA ILE A 137 11.29 6.65 7.07
C ILE A 137 10.66 7.08 5.74
N TYR A 138 10.50 6.15 4.79
CA TYR A 138 9.89 6.45 3.49
C TYR A 138 8.44 6.94 3.64
N LEU A 139 7.73 6.38 4.62
CA LEU A 139 6.34 6.71 4.95
C LEU A 139 6.28 8.11 5.55
N ARG A 140 7.09 8.39 6.58
CA ARG A 140 7.15 9.71 7.22
C ARG A 140 7.54 10.82 6.25
N HIS A 141 8.46 10.56 5.31
CA HIS A 141 8.78 11.52 4.26
C HIS A 141 7.59 11.84 3.34
N ALA A 142 6.73 10.87 3.06
CA ALA A 142 5.58 11.09 2.19
C ALA A 142 4.44 11.85 2.88
N ILE A 143 4.23 11.63 4.19
CA ILE A 143 3.12 12.23 4.92
C ILE A 143 3.48 13.56 5.59
N ALA A 144 4.76 13.83 5.89
CA ALA A 144 5.17 15.04 6.59
C ALA A 144 4.67 16.34 5.94
N PRO A 145 4.74 16.53 4.60
CA PRO A 145 4.20 17.74 3.98
C PRO A 145 2.68 17.93 4.12
N LEU A 146 1.92 16.84 4.31
CA LEU A 146 0.48 16.90 4.56
C LEU A 146 0.18 17.26 6.01
N ILE A 147 1.00 16.77 6.95
CA ILE A 147 0.95 17.15 8.37
C ILE A 147 1.27 18.64 8.52
N ASP A 148 2.38 19.09 7.93
CA ASP A 148 2.86 20.46 8.00
C ASP A 148 1.86 21.47 7.42
N SER A 149 0.95 21.03 6.54
CA SER A 149 -0.10 21.89 5.99
C SER A 149 -1.23 22.17 6.97
N GLY A 150 -1.38 21.39 8.05
CA GLY A 150 -2.46 21.50 9.03
C GLY A 150 -3.86 21.11 8.53
N ASN A 151 -3.99 20.66 7.28
CA ASN A 151 -5.29 20.43 6.62
C ASN A 151 -5.66 18.94 6.49
N TRP A 152 -4.88 18.04 7.09
CA TRP A 152 -5.07 16.60 6.95
C TRP A 152 -5.10 15.92 8.29
N GLU A 153 -6.01 14.96 8.41
CA GLU A 153 -5.92 13.91 9.42
C GLU A 153 -5.21 12.69 8.83
N ILE A 154 -4.35 12.03 9.60
CA ILE A 154 -3.56 10.91 9.10
C ILE A 154 -3.50 9.79 10.13
N CYS A 155 -3.74 8.56 9.68
CA CYS A 155 -3.51 7.38 10.49
C CYS A 155 -2.79 6.29 9.69
N VAL A 156 -2.01 5.47 10.39
CA VAL A 156 -1.27 4.34 9.83
C VAL A 156 -1.82 3.06 10.42
N VAL A 157 -2.32 2.15 9.57
CA VAL A 157 -2.73 0.82 10.00
C VAL A 157 -1.48 -0.04 10.09
N ASN A 158 -1.12 -0.45 11.30
CA ASN A 158 -0.01 -1.36 11.53
C ASN A 158 -0.49 -2.80 11.39
N SER A 159 0.17 -3.52 10.51
CA SER A 159 -0.05 -4.95 10.32
C SER A 159 0.21 -5.72 11.61
N ARG A 160 -0.54 -6.80 11.83
CA ARG A 160 -0.50 -7.58 13.08
C ARG A 160 0.90 -8.09 13.39
N GLY A 161 1.39 -7.81 14.60
CA GLY A 161 2.75 -8.13 15.05
C GLY A 161 3.79 -7.05 14.69
N CYS A 162 3.51 -6.16 13.74
CA CYS A 162 4.43 -5.10 13.32
C CYS A 162 4.37 -3.88 14.24
N ALA A 163 5.36 -3.00 14.15
CA ALA A 163 5.45 -1.78 14.95
C ALA A 163 5.29 -2.02 16.47
N LYS A 164 5.83 -3.13 16.99
CA LYS A 164 5.66 -3.61 18.38
C LYS A 164 4.19 -3.83 18.82
N SER A 165 3.26 -3.99 17.88
CA SER A 165 1.90 -4.45 18.21
C SER A 165 1.94 -5.93 18.61
N LYS A 166 1.12 -6.32 19.58
CA LYS A 166 1.05 -7.71 20.05
C LYS A 166 0.38 -8.61 19.01
N PHE A 167 0.75 -9.88 19.04
CA PHE A 167 0.08 -10.92 18.28
C PHE A 167 -0.99 -11.59 19.15
N THR A 168 -2.26 -11.50 18.75
CA THR A 168 -3.41 -11.89 19.60
C THR A 168 -4.31 -12.95 18.98
N SER A 169 -3.94 -13.51 17.84
CA SER A 169 -4.69 -14.55 17.11
C SER A 169 -3.74 -15.45 16.33
N GLY A 170 -4.23 -16.54 15.72
CA GLY A 170 -3.40 -17.48 14.97
C GLY A 170 -3.00 -17.04 13.55
N THR A 171 -3.48 -15.88 13.10
CA THR A 171 -3.33 -15.45 11.71
C THR A 171 -2.43 -14.22 11.62
N LEU A 172 -1.26 -14.41 11.02
CA LEU A 172 -0.35 -13.34 10.66
C LEU A 172 -0.87 -12.59 9.43
N TYR A 173 -0.49 -11.31 9.30
CA TYR A 173 -0.75 -10.57 8.07
C TYR A 173 0.08 -11.12 6.90
N ASN A 174 -0.42 -10.90 5.69
CA ASN A 174 0.29 -11.19 4.45
C ASN A 174 -0.21 -10.23 3.35
N ALA A 175 0.26 -10.41 2.11
CA ALA A 175 -0.08 -9.52 0.99
C ALA A 175 -1.59 -9.49 0.61
N ARG A 176 -2.37 -10.47 1.09
CA ARG A 176 -3.83 -10.63 0.89
C ARG A 176 -4.66 -10.00 2.02
N ALA A 177 -4.04 -9.52 3.10
CA ALA A 177 -4.71 -9.11 4.34
C ALA A 177 -5.41 -7.74 4.26
N THR A 178 -6.51 -7.66 3.52
CA THR A 178 -7.24 -6.39 3.30
C THR A 178 -8.20 -6.01 4.43
N TRP A 179 -8.49 -6.91 5.37
CA TRP A 179 -9.60 -6.74 6.33
C TRP A 179 -9.34 -5.69 7.42
N ASP A 180 -8.13 -5.62 7.98
CA ASP A 180 -7.84 -4.65 9.06
C ASP A 180 -7.94 -3.22 8.50
N PHE A 181 -7.42 -3.00 7.29
CA PHE A 181 -7.59 -1.74 6.55
C PHE A 181 -9.06 -1.44 6.24
N ARG A 182 -9.80 -2.43 5.73
CA ARG A 182 -11.25 -2.31 5.49
C ARG A 182 -12.01 -1.92 6.75
N GLN A 183 -11.70 -2.55 7.87
CA GLN A 183 -12.33 -2.24 9.16
C GLN A 183 -11.99 -0.81 9.61
N THR A 184 -10.72 -0.37 9.48
CA THR A 184 -10.34 1.02 9.77
C THR A 184 -11.12 2.00 8.90
N VAL A 185 -11.22 1.78 7.59
CA VAL A 185 -11.94 2.67 6.69
C VAL A 185 -13.44 2.73 7.02
N LYS A 186 -14.07 1.58 7.34
CA LYS A 186 -15.47 1.53 7.78
C LYS A 186 -15.68 2.28 9.09
N TRP A 187 -14.80 2.06 10.07
CA TRP A 187 -14.86 2.76 11.34
C TRP A 187 -14.71 4.28 11.15
N LEU A 188 -13.76 4.73 10.33
CA LEU A 188 -13.57 6.15 10.01
C LEU A 188 -14.81 6.75 9.36
N ARG A 189 -15.44 6.06 8.39
CA ARG A 189 -16.68 6.53 7.76
C ARG A 189 -17.84 6.62 8.75
N GLN A 190 -17.93 5.70 9.71
CA GLN A 190 -18.98 5.74 10.75
C GLN A 190 -18.74 6.86 11.76
N LYS A 191 -17.49 7.06 12.18
CA LYS A 191 -17.09 8.09 13.15
C LYS A 191 -17.14 9.49 12.55
N PHE A 192 -16.79 9.63 11.27
CA PHE A 192 -16.69 10.88 10.52
C PHE A 192 -17.43 10.77 9.17
N PRO A 193 -18.77 10.92 9.16
CA PRO A 193 -19.60 10.63 7.99
C PRO A 193 -19.31 11.47 6.76
N ASN A 194 -18.94 12.76 6.92
CA ASN A 194 -18.73 13.66 5.77
C ASN A 194 -17.26 13.70 5.30
N ARG A 195 -16.37 13.04 6.03
CA ARG A 195 -14.92 13.10 5.78
C ARG A 195 -14.52 12.43 4.47
N PRO A 196 -13.81 13.13 3.57
CA PRO A 196 -13.15 12.49 2.45
C PRO A 196 -12.05 11.54 2.94
N LEU A 197 -12.06 10.29 2.48
CA LEU A 197 -11.10 9.27 2.90
C LEU A 197 -10.13 8.94 1.77
N PHE A 198 -8.83 8.94 2.05
CA PHE A 198 -7.78 8.68 1.06
C PHE A 198 -6.92 7.50 1.51
N GLY A 199 -6.41 6.73 0.55
CA GLY A 199 -5.54 5.59 0.81
C GLY A 199 -4.11 5.82 0.30
N LEU A 200 -3.11 5.48 1.11
CA LEU A 200 -1.70 5.46 0.67
C LEU A 200 -1.04 4.14 1.07
N GLY A 201 -0.45 3.43 0.12
CA GLY A 201 0.23 2.17 0.38
C GLY A 201 1.67 2.15 -0.13
N PHE A 202 2.55 1.45 0.57
CA PHE A 202 3.95 1.26 0.17
C PHE A 202 4.32 -0.22 0.11
N SER A 203 5.00 -0.65 -0.95
CA SER A 203 5.48 -2.03 -1.11
C SER A 203 4.37 -3.07 -0.83
N LEU A 204 4.53 -3.96 0.16
CA LEU A 204 3.48 -4.92 0.53
C LEU A 204 2.14 -4.25 0.87
N GLY A 205 2.15 -3.12 1.58
CA GLY A 205 0.96 -2.33 1.88
C GLY A 205 0.33 -1.69 0.65
N ALA A 206 1.12 -1.40 -0.39
CA ALA A 206 0.60 -1.00 -1.70
C ALA A 206 -0.14 -2.15 -2.39
N ASN A 207 0.37 -3.38 -2.30
CA ASN A 207 -0.33 -4.55 -2.83
C ASN A 207 -1.66 -4.78 -2.10
N MET A 208 -1.66 -4.70 -0.77
CA MET A 208 -2.86 -4.81 0.06
C MET A 208 -3.89 -3.72 -0.28
N LEU A 209 -3.45 -2.45 -0.43
CA LEU A 209 -4.34 -1.34 -0.81
C LEU A 209 -4.93 -1.53 -2.22
N THR A 210 -4.14 -2.03 -3.16
CA THR A 210 -4.60 -2.31 -4.54
C THR A 210 -5.68 -3.40 -4.53
N ASN A 211 -5.44 -4.49 -3.81
CA ASN A 211 -6.43 -5.56 -3.62
C ASN A 211 -7.69 -5.05 -2.93
N TYR A 212 -7.57 -4.25 -1.86
CA TYR A 212 -8.70 -3.62 -1.20
C TYR A 212 -9.52 -2.76 -2.18
N CYS A 213 -8.89 -1.86 -2.94
CA CYS A 213 -9.58 -1.01 -3.89
C CYS A 213 -10.27 -1.82 -5.00
N GLY A 214 -9.67 -2.92 -5.45
CA GLY A 214 -10.28 -3.84 -6.42
C GLY A 214 -11.46 -4.63 -5.85
N GLU A 215 -11.32 -5.15 -4.62
CA GLU A 215 -12.38 -5.87 -3.89
C GLU A 215 -13.60 -5.01 -3.62
N GLU A 216 -13.39 -3.79 -3.16
CA GLU A 216 -14.49 -2.88 -2.88
C GLU A 216 -15.11 -2.34 -4.19
N GLY A 217 -14.31 -2.16 -5.24
CA GLY A 217 -14.74 -1.67 -6.55
C GLY A 217 -15.61 -0.42 -6.43
N THR A 218 -16.86 -0.50 -6.87
CA THR A 218 -17.84 0.59 -6.78
C THR A 218 -18.19 0.99 -5.34
N ASN A 219 -18.08 0.06 -4.39
CA ASN A 219 -18.38 0.28 -2.97
C ASN A 219 -17.21 0.88 -2.20
N CYS A 220 -16.06 1.11 -2.85
CA CYS A 220 -14.88 1.66 -2.20
C CYS A 220 -15.20 3.02 -1.58
N LEU A 221 -15.05 3.11 -0.26
CA LEU A 221 -15.32 4.31 0.55
C LEU A 221 -14.22 5.38 0.45
N LEU A 222 -13.12 5.07 -0.22
CA LEU A 222 -12.06 6.03 -0.50
C LEU A 222 -12.45 6.96 -1.65
N THR A 223 -12.06 8.22 -1.54
CA THR A 223 -12.16 9.24 -2.57
C THR A 223 -11.08 9.04 -3.64
N ALA A 224 -9.84 8.77 -3.23
CA ALA A 224 -8.73 8.45 -4.12
C ALA A 224 -7.64 7.66 -3.37
N ALA A 225 -6.75 7.01 -4.11
CA ALA A 225 -5.64 6.26 -3.52
C ALA A 225 -4.33 6.40 -4.32
N ILE A 226 -3.21 6.27 -3.61
CA ILE A 226 -1.87 6.19 -4.19
C ILE A 226 -1.17 4.93 -3.69
N VAL A 227 -0.45 4.26 -4.58
CA VAL A 227 0.45 3.15 -4.23
C VAL A 227 1.87 3.42 -4.73
N CYS A 228 2.87 3.11 -3.90
CA CYS A 228 4.28 3.34 -4.20
C CYS A 228 5.06 2.01 -4.19
N SER A 229 5.80 1.73 -5.27
CA SER A 229 6.59 0.49 -5.46
C SER A 229 5.77 -0.77 -5.19
N ASN A 230 4.57 -0.88 -5.78
CA ASN A 230 3.70 -2.04 -5.56
C ASN A 230 4.26 -3.30 -6.24
N PRO A 231 4.54 -4.40 -5.51
CA PRO A 231 4.85 -5.69 -6.12
C PRO A 231 3.57 -6.37 -6.67
N PHE A 232 2.98 -5.80 -7.73
CA PHE A 232 1.69 -6.23 -8.30
C PHE A 232 1.63 -7.73 -8.56
N ASN A 233 2.66 -8.30 -9.17
CA ASN A 233 2.80 -9.75 -9.35
C ASN A 233 3.86 -10.31 -8.40
N LEU A 234 3.41 -10.90 -7.29
CA LEU A 234 4.28 -11.46 -6.27
C LEU A 234 5.05 -12.68 -6.79
N GLU A 235 4.45 -13.50 -7.66
CA GLU A 235 5.10 -14.68 -8.20
C GLU A 235 6.25 -14.31 -9.13
N VAL A 236 6.03 -13.34 -10.03
CA VAL A 236 7.07 -12.82 -10.93
C VAL A 236 8.16 -12.11 -10.13
N SER A 237 7.80 -11.27 -9.16
CA SER A 237 8.77 -10.58 -8.31
C SER A 237 9.64 -11.57 -7.53
N ASN A 238 9.05 -12.60 -6.93
CA ASN A 238 9.80 -13.66 -6.24
C ASN A 238 10.72 -14.44 -7.20
N LYS A 239 10.23 -14.80 -8.40
CA LYS A 239 11.07 -15.46 -9.42
C LYS A 239 12.23 -14.57 -9.83
N ALA A 240 12.01 -13.28 -10.07
CA ALA A 240 13.06 -12.33 -10.45
C ALA A 240 14.13 -12.19 -9.36
N LEU A 241 13.71 -12.06 -8.10
CA LEU A 241 14.62 -12.05 -6.96
C LEU A 241 15.47 -13.33 -6.88
N LYS A 242 14.91 -14.50 -7.18
CA LYS A 242 15.66 -15.77 -7.19
C LYS A 242 16.65 -15.92 -8.35
N ARG A 243 16.46 -15.19 -9.45
CA ARG A 243 17.29 -15.29 -10.66
C ARG A 243 18.69 -14.72 -10.48
N THR A 244 18.83 -13.66 -9.67
CA THR A 244 20.11 -12.95 -9.52
C THR A 244 20.75 -13.22 -8.16
N PHE A 245 22.08 -13.18 -8.10
CA PHE A 245 22.80 -13.36 -6.83
C PHE A 245 22.44 -12.27 -5.81
N ILE A 246 22.38 -11.00 -6.24
CA ILE A 246 21.98 -9.87 -5.38
C ILE A 246 20.52 -10.04 -4.92
N GLY A 247 19.61 -10.39 -5.85
CA GLY A 247 18.21 -10.68 -5.54
C GLY A 247 18.05 -11.72 -4.45
N ARG A 248 18.78 -12.83 -4.57
CA ARG A 248 18.65 -14.00 -3.71
C ARG A 248 19.39 -13.84 -2.39
N GLU A 249 20.67 -13.49 -2.42
CA GLU A 249 21.53 -13.49 -1.24
C GLU A 249 21.47 -12.18 -0.45
N VAL A 250 20.96 -11.09 -1.05
CA VAL A 250 20.77 -9.82 -0.35
C VAL A 250 19.29 -9.59 -0.05
N TYR A 251 18.44 -9.30 -1.04
CA TYR A 251 17.08 -8.86 -0.76
C TYR A 251 16.20 -9.96 -0.14
N GLN A 252 16.16 -11.15 -0.74
CA GLN A 252 15.37 -12.27 -0.24
C GLN A 252 15.81 -12.72 1.15
N ARG A 253 17.12 -12.71 1.41
CA ARG A 253 17.67 -13.04 2.71
C ARG A 253 17.37 -11.98 3.77
N VAL A 254 17.53 -10.69 3.44
CA VAL A 254 17.21 -9.59 4.36
C VAL A 254 15.73 -9.56 4.71
N MET A 255 14.85 -9.73 3.71
CA MET A 255 13.40 -9.80 3.96
C MET A 255 13.02 -11.06 4.75
N GLY A 256 13.60 -12.22 4.43
CA GLY A 256 13.37 -13.46 5.17
C GLY A 256 13.82 -13.36 6.63
N GLU A 257 15.01 -12.82 6.88
CA GLU A 257 15.54 -12.59 8.23
C GLU A 257 14.70 -11.57 9.00
N SER A 258 14.24 -10.49 8.36
CA SER A 258 13.33 -9.51 9.00
C SER A 258 12.01 -10.15 9.44
N MET A 259 11.42 -10.99 8.60
CA MET A 259 10.20 -11.73 8.96
C MET A 259 10.45 -12.79 10.04
N LYS A 260 11.60 -13.47 10.03
CA LYS A 260 12.01 -14.37 11.10
C LYS A 260 12.20 -13.64 12.43
N GLN A 261 12.81 -12.46 12.43
CA GLN A 261 12.96 -11.61 13.61
C GLN A 261 11.60 -11.16 14.17
N LEU A 262 10.67 -10.81 13.30
CA LEU A 262 9.30 -10.49 13.68
C LEU A 262 8.65 -11.67 14.45
N ILE A 263 8.74 -12.89 13.91
CA ILE A 263 8.23 -14.10 14.59
C ILE A 263 8.95 -14.33 15.92
N ASN A 264 10.27 -14.18 15.96
CA ASN A 264 11.05 -14.38 17.17
C ASN A 264 10.65 -13.40 18.28
N GLY A 265 10.31 -12.16 17.94
CA GLY A 265 9.77 -11.17 18.88
C GLY A 265 8.42 -11.54 19.47
N HIS A 266 7.67 -12.44 18.83
CA HIS A 266 6.33 -12.88 19.24
C HIS A 266 6.27 -14.38 19.54
N LYS A 267 7.41 -15.00 19.91
CA LYS A 267 7.52 -16.46 20.05
C LYS A 267 6.45 -17.06 20.98
N GLU A 268 6.22 -16.45 22.13
CA GLU A 268 5.24 -16.92 23.12
C GLU A 268 3.81 -16.87 22.56
N ASP A 269 3.44 -15.75 21.96
CA ASP A 269 2.12 -15.58 21.35
C ASP A 269 1.93 -16.53 20.15
N ILE A 270 2.97 -16.74 19.35
CA ILE A 270 2.94 -17.67 18.21
C ILE A 270 2.75 -19.11 18.69
N GLN A 271 3.43 -19.55 19.75
CA GLN A 271 3.20 -20.88 20.33
C GLN A 271 1.80 -21.03 20.90
N LYS A 272 1.26 -19.94 21.45
CA LYS A 272 -0.08 -19.91 22.04
C LYS A 272 -1.18 -20.00 20.99
N TYR A 273 -1.06 -19.24 19.90
CA TYR A 273 -2.15 -19.06 18.94
C TYR A 273 -1.98 -19.83 17.63
N THR A 274 -0.81 -20.41 17.36
CA THR A 274 -0.53 -21.15 16.12
C THR A 274 0.03 -22.54 16.40
N LYS A 275 0.08 -23.38 15.35
CA LYS A 275 0.77 -24.67 15.37
C LYS A 275 2.06 -24.63 14.53
N LEU A 276 2.66 -23.45 14.40
CA LEU A 276 3.88 -23.28 13.61
C LEU A 276 5.06 -24.01 14.27
N ASP A 277 5.85 -24.68 13.45
CA ASP A 277 7.07 -25.37 13.89
C ASP A 277 8.21 -24.35 14.04
N LEU A 278 8.42 -23.90 15.27
CA LEU A 278 9.44 -22.90 15.57
C LEU A 278 10.87 -23.34 15.21
N GLU A 279 11.17 -24.64 15.24
CA GLU A 279 12.50 -25.14 14.86
C GLU A 279 12.74 -25.00 13.36
N ARG A 280 11.70 -25.25 12.55
CA ARG A 280 11.75 -24.96 11.11
C ARG A 280 11.87 -23.46 10.85
N LEU A 281 11.13 -22.64 11.57
CA LEU A 281 11.22 -21.18 11.43
C LEU A 281 12.61 -20.64 11.76
N GLN A 282 13.36 -21.26 12.68
CA GLN A 282 14.75 -20.87 12.91
C GLN A 282 15.67 -21.16 11.72
N LYS A 283 15.32 -22.12 10.86
CA LYS A 283 16.11 -22.52 9.69
C LYS A 283 15.78 -21.71 8.44
N VAL A 284 14.69 -20.94 8.46
CA VAL A 284 14.32 -20.03 7.36
C VAL A 284 15.45 -19.04 7.12
N THR A 285 15.86 -18.94 5.86
CA THR A 285 16.88 -18.00 5.38
C THR A 285 16.28 -16.99 4.40
N TYR A 286 15.39 -17.44 3.53
CA TYR A 286 14.83 -16.62 2.46
C TYR A 286 13.33 -16.37 2.65
N LEU A 287 12.82 -15.24 2.11
CA LEU A 287 11.41 -14.87 2.27
C LEU A 287 10.45 -15.94 1.73
N TRP A 288 10.75 -16.61 0.61
CA TRP A 288 9.86 -17.68 0.13
C TRP A 288 9.80 -18.91 1.04
N GLU A 289 10.84 -19.16 1.84
CA GLU A 289 10.83 -20.22 2.85
C GLU A 289 9.98 -19.79 4.04
N PHE A 290 10.08 -18.52 4.45
CA PHE A 290 9.18 -17.93 5.43
C PHE A 290 7.72 -18.08 4.98
N ASP A 291 7.40 -17.70 3.75
CA ASP A 291 6.04 -17.77 3.22
C ASP A 291 5.52 -19.22 3.17
N ARG A 292 6.38 -20.19 2.88
CA ARG A 292 6.03 -21.61 2.93
C ARG A 292 5.76 -22.09 4.36
N GLU A 293 6.66 -21.82 5.28
CA GLU A 293 6.57 -22.38 6.64
C GLU A 293 5.60 -21.61 7.54
N VAL A 294 5.25 -20.37 7.17
CA VAL A 294 4.33 -19.51 7.95
C VAL A 294 3.03 -19.26 7.20
N GLN A 295 3.10 -18.58 6.07
CA GLN A 295 1.89 -18.08 5.40
C GLN A 295 1.02 -19.22 4.89
N CYS A 296 1.63 -20.26 4.31
CA CYS A 296 0.89 -21.42 3.85
C CYS A 296 0.17 -22.16 4.99
N ILE A 297 0.80 -22.24 6.16
CA ILE A 297 0.22 -22.92 7.32
C ILE A 297 -0.88 -22.05 7.96
N SER A 298 -0.58 -20.78 8.23
CA SER A 298 -1.51 -19.86 8.89
C SER A 298 -2.75 -19.54 8.05
N TRP A 299 -2.64 -19.56 6.72
CA TRP A 299 -3.74 -19.22 5.80
C TRP A 299 -4.30 -20.40 5.03
N GLY A 300 -3.70 -21.59 5.19
CA GLY A 300 -4.15 -22.80 4.49
C GLY A 300 -3.81 -22.85 3.00
N TYR A 301 -2.80 -22.09 2.53
CA TYR A 301 -2.34 -22.25 1.15
C TYR A 301 -1.59 -23.58 0.98
N PRO A 302 -1.83 -24.32 -0.11
CA PRO A 302 -1.15 -25.61 -0.34
C PRO A 302 0.33 -25.45 -0.72
N THR A 303 0.72 -24.29 -1.26
CA THR A 303 2.10 -23.97 -1.67
C THR A 303 2.33 -22.47 -1.60
N GLU A 304 3.58 -22.02 -1.46
CA GLU A 304 3.90 -20.59 -1.50
C GLU A 304 3.55 -19.95 -2.85
N SER A 305 3.59 -20.71 -3.94
CA SER A 305 3.17 -20.21 -5.25
C SER A 305 1.65 -20.04 -5.35
N ALA A 306 0.86 -20.87 -4.66
CA ALA A 306 -0.58 -20.65 -4.55
C ALA A 306 -0.88 -19.35 -3.78
N TYR A 307 -0.15 -19.10 -2.69
CA TYR A 307 -0.19 -17.82 -1.98
C TYR A 307 0.17 -16.65 -2.90
N TYR A 308 1.30 -16.70 -3.61
CA TYR A 308 1.72 -15.59 -4.47
C TYR A 308 0.73 -15.28 -5.60
N ARG A 309 0.12 -16.31 -6.20
CA ARG A 309 -0.91 -16.10 -7.24
C ARG A 309 -2.18 -15.48 -6.67
N ASP A 310 -2.63 -15.96 -5.51
CA ASP A 310 -3.85 -15.44 -4.87
C ASP A 310 -3.67 -14.03 -4.34
N ALA A 311 -2.50 -13.72 -3.78
CA ALA A 311 -2.25 -12.45 -3.13
C ALA A 311 -1.74 -11.35 -4.07
N SER A 312 -1.38 -11.67 -5.31
CA SER A 312 -1.02 -10.67 -6.34
C SER A 312 -2.18 -9.72 -6.61
N SER A 313 -1.87 -8.48 -6.98
CA SER A 313 -2.85 -7.41 -7.20
C SER A 313 -2.96 -6.93 -8.66
N CYS A 314 -2.38 -7.66 -9.61
CA CYS A 314 -2.50 -7.36 -11.05
C CYS A 314 -3.96 -7.24 -11.49
N ASP A 315 -4.74 -8.30 -11.29
CA ASP A 315 -6.12 -8.36 -11.77
C ASP A 315 -7.03 -7.39 -11.00
N ALA A 316 -6.73 -7.13 -9.73
CA ALA A 316 -7.45 -6.14 -8.92
C ALA A 316 -7.45 -4.74 -9.56
N VAL A 317 -6.41 -4.38 -10.33
CA VAL A 317 -6.35 -3.11 -11.09
C VAL A 317 -7.57 -2.96 -12.00
N LEU A 318 -8.09 -4.04 -12.61
CA LEU A 318 -9.26 -3.98 -13.50
C LEU A 318 -10.56 -3.63 -12.76
N ALA A 319 -10.64 -3.89 -11.46
CA ALA A 319 -11.84 -3.70 -10.64
C ALA A 319 -11.87 -2.36 -9.88
N ILE A 320 -10.77 -1.61 -9.83
CA ILE A 320 -10.70 -0.31 -9.12
C ILE A 320 -11.68 0.70 -9.74
N ARG A 321 -12.48 1.40 -8.91
CA ARG A 321 -13.44 2.44 -9.34
C ARG A 321 -13.30 3.76 -8.60
N VAL A 322 -12.10 4.06 -8.13
CA VAL A 322 -11.73 5.36 -7.53
C VAL A 322 -10.47 5.87 -8.22
N PRO A 323 -10.29 7.20 -8.37
CA PRO A 323 -9.03 7.78 -8.81
C PRO A 323 -7.81 7.15 -8.12
N PHE A 324 -6.97 6.49 -8.89
CA PHE A 324 -5.88 5.67 -8.38
C PHE A 324 -4.58 5.95 -9.13
N LEU A 325 -3.54 6.35 -8.39
CA LEU A 325 -2.22 6.64 -8.93
C LEU A 325 -1.20 5.63 -8.40
N ALA A 326 -0.54 4.90 -9.30
CA ALA A 326 0.60 4.05 -8.95
C ALA A 326 1.91 4.76 -9.31
N LEU A 327 2.82 4.92 -8.34
CA LEU A 327 4.17 5.42 -8.52
C LEU A 327 5.15 4.24 -8.49
N HIS A 328 5.92 4.05 -9.56
CA HIS A 328 6.79 2.88 -9.68
C HIS A 328 8.12 3.21 -10.37
N ALA A 329 9.23 2.66 -9.87
CA ALA A 329 10.52 2.82 -10.53
C ALA A 329 10.79 1.57 -11.39
N THR A 330 11.15 1.72 -12.66
CA THR A 330 11.43 0.56 -13.53
C THR A 330 12.75 -0.12 -13.19
N ASP A 331 13.65 0.57 -12.47
CA ASP A 331 14.88 0.01 -11.92
C ASP A 331 14.71 -0.60 -10.52
N ASP A 332 13.48 -0.73 -10.01
CA ASP A 332 13.19 -1.32 -8.70
C ASP A 332 13.67 -2.79 -8.65
N PRO A 333 14.63 -3.14 -7.77
CA PRO A 333 15.20 -4.48 -7.74
C PRO A 333 14.34 -5.51 -6.98
N ILE A 334 13.26 -5.07 -6.35
CA ILE A 334 12.35 -5.92 -5.55
C ILE A 334 11.02 -6.07 -6.27
N ALA A 335 10.37 -4.96 -6.60
CA ALA A 335 9.13 -4.92 -7.37
C ALA A 335 9.47 -4.65 -8.85
N VAL A 336 10.02 -5.66 -9.52
CA VAL A 336 10.62 -5.52 -10.86
C VAL A 336 9.63 -5.05 -11.93
N GLU A 337 10.14 -4.37 -12.96
CA GLU A 337 9.35 -3.90 -14.11
C GLU A 337 8.54 -5.02 -14.80
N GLU A 338 9.12 -6.23 -14.90
CA GLU A 338 8.45 -7.41 -15.47
C GLU A 338 7.15 -7.80 -14.74
N ALA A 339 6.95 -7.35 -13.50
CA ALA A 339 5.79 -7.64 -12.68
C ALA A 339 4.67 -6.58 -12.78
N ILE A 340 4.87 -5.51 -13.57
CA ILE A 340 3.93 -4.40 -13.69
C ILE A 340 2.79 -4.74 -14.67
N PRO A 341 1.51 -4.59 -14.28
CA PRO A 341 0.34 -4.93 -15.09
C PRO A 341 -0.03 -3.79 -16.07
N TYR A 342 0.86 -3.50 -17.03
CA TYR A 342 0.68 -2.37 -17.96
C TYR A 342 -0.64 -2.42 -18.75
N GLU A 343 -1.09 -3.62 -19.13
CA GLU A 343 -2.32 -3.77 -19.92
C GLU A 343 -3.56 -3.47 -19.07
N GLU A 344 -3.58 -3.88 -17.81
CA GLU A 344 -4.67 -3.63 -16.88
C GLU A 344 -4.86 -2.13 -16.64
N PHE A 345 -3.74 -1.38 -16.50
CA PHE A 345 -3.77 0.09 -16.45
C PHE A 345 -4.29 0.73 -17.75
N ARG A 346 -4.02 0.13 -18.92
CA ARG A 346 -4.56 0.58 -20.21
C ARG A 346 -6.05 0.27 -20.38
N LYS A 347 -6.63 -0.60 -19.56
CA LYS A 347 -8.05 -0.94 -19.62
C LYS A 347 -8.89 -0.18 -18.60
N ASN A 348 -8.33 0.20 -17.45
CA ASN A 348 -9.11 0.86 -16.41
C ASN A 348 -9.02 2.40 -16.47
N PRO A 349 -10.13 3.12 -16.73
CA PRO A 349 -10.14 4.59 -16.76
C PRO A 349 -9.87 5.26 -15.41
N TYR A 350 -10.03 4.55 -14.29
CA TYR A 350 -9.83 5.08 -12.94
C TYR A 350 -8.38 5.01 -12.46
N THR A 351 -7.47 4.45 -13.27
CA THR A 351 -6.09 4.16 -12.84
C THR A 351 -5.07 4.83 -13.74
N VAL A 352 -4.01 5.37 -13.15
CA VAL A 352 -2.82 5.87 -13.85
C VAL A 352 -1.58 5.27 -13.20
N LEU A 353 -0.70 4.68 -14.01
CA LEU A 353 0.62 4.23 -13.61
C LEU A 353 1.65 5.26 -14.05
N CYS A 354 2.31 5.91 -13.10
CA CYS A 354 3.45 6.80 -13.31
C CYS A 354 4.74 6.02 -13.03
N THR A 355 5.51 5.74 -14.09
CA THR A 355 6.80 5.08 -13.97
C THR A 355 7.94 6.08 -14.05
N THR A 356 8.92 5.97 -13.16
CA THR A 356 10.22 6.64 -13.29
C THR A 356 11.28 5.63 -13.72
N SER A 357 12.23 6.04 -14.56
CA SER A 357 13.28 5.12 -14.99
C SER A 357 14.37 4.84 -13.94
N LEU A 358 14.45 5.70 -12.92
CA LEU A 358 15.30 5.54 -11.75
C LEU A 358 14.48 5.80 -10.49
N GLY A 359 14.82 5.12 -9.41
CA GLY A 359 14.19 5.33 -8.10
C GLY A 359 14.48 4.23 -7.10
N GLY A 360 14.72 3.01 -7.55
CA GLY A 360 14.83 1.83 -6.68
C GLY A 360 13.56 1.57 -5.86
N HIS A 361 13.61 0.58 -4.97
CA HIS A 361 12.47 0.24 -4.11
C HIS A 361 12.23 1.27 -3.02
N LEU A 362 11.14 2.06 -3.11
CA LEU A 362 10.72 3.09 -2.15
C LEU A 362 11.69 4.25 -1.92
N CYS A 363 12.73 4.40 -2.75
CA CYS A 363 13.87 5.26 -2.44
C CYS A 363 13.72 6.67 -2.98
N TRP A 364 13.76 6.83 -4.31
CA TRP A 364 13.59 8.13 -4.95
C TRP A 364 14.45 9.24 -4.34
N PHE A 365 15.67 8.92 -3.87
CA PHE A 365 16.47 9.87 -3.11
C PHE A 365 16.94 11.03 -3.98
N GLU A 366 16.60 12.23 -3.54
CA GLU A 366 17.04 13.48 -4.17
C GLU A 366 18.32 14.00 -3.50
N PRO A 367 19.07 14.91 -4.18
CA PRO A 367 20.08 15.72 -3.50
C PRO A 367 19.51 16.37 -2.22
N GLY A 368 20.27 16.33 -1.12
CA GLY A 368 19.79 16.81 0.20
C GLY A 368 19.05 15.75 1.03
N GLY A 369 18.75 14.57 0.45
CA GLY A 369 18.26 13.40 1.19
C GLY A 369 16.75 13.38 1.41
N GLY A 370 15.99 14.23 0.72
CA GLY A 370 14.55 14.05 0.52
C GLY A 370 14.25 12.89 -0.42
N ARG A 371 12.96 12.56 -0.59
CA ARG A 371 12.51 11.52 -1.50
C ARG A 371 11.49 12.10 -2.48
N TRP A 372 11.74 11.93 -3.78
CA TRP A 372 10.93 12.55 -4.83
C TRP A 372 9.46 12.14 -4.73
N HIS A 373 9.15 10.88 -4.38
CA HIS A 373 7.76 10.38 -4.31
C HIS A 373 6.87 11.16 -3.34
N ALA A 374 7.43 11.84 -2.33
CA ALA A 374 6.65 12.69 -1.42
C ALA A 374 5.94 13.84 -2.15
N LYS A 375 6.54 14.38 -3.22
CA LYS A 375 5.98 15.50 -3.99
C LYS A 375 4.72 15.12 -4.77
N PRO A 376 4.72 14.12 -5.68
CA PRO A 376 3.51 13.71 -6.38
C PRO A 376 2.45 13.16 -5.41
N VAL A 377 2.84 12.51 -4.31
CA VAL A 377 1.90 12.07 -3.26
C VAL A 377 1.14 13.26 -2.68
N THR A 378 1.86 14.25 -2.14
CA THR A 378 1.25 15.45 -1.54
C THR A 378 0.44 16.24 -2.55
N ASN A 379 0.99 16.47 -3.75
CA ASN A 379 0.34 17.25 -4.78
C ASN A 379 -0.96 16.59 -5.27
N PHE A 380 -0.95 15.26 -5.50
CA PHE A 380 -2.13 14.53 -5.94
C PHE A 380 -3.22 14.55 -4.87
N PHE A 381 -2.89 14.24 -3.61
CA PHE A 381 -3.87 14.25 -2.54
C PHE A 381 -4.46 15.65 -2.30
N ASN A 382 -3.63 16.69 -2.27
CA ASN A 382 -4.13 18.07 -2.14
C ASN A 382 -5.03 18.46 -3.32
N HIS A 383 -4.65 18.11 -4.56
CA HIS A 383 -5.48 18.41 -5.73
C HIS A 383 -6.82 17.66 -5.64
N MET A 384 -6.81 16.37 -5.31
CA MET A 384 -8.04 15.59 -5.17
C MET A 384 -8.91 16.08 -4.02
N ALA A 385 -8.35 16.44 -2.86
CA ALA A 385 -9.14 16.87 -1.70
C ALA A 385 -9.72 18.29 -1.88
N PHE A 386 -8.91 19.22 -2.38
CA PHE A 386 -9.25 20.64 -2.32
C PHE A 386 -9.72 21.22 -3.65
N ASN A 387 -9.34 20.64 -4.78
CA ASN A 387 -9.68 21.19 -6.11
C ASN A 387 -10.79 20.40 -6.81
N VAL A 388 -10.83 19.07 -6.68
CA VAL A 388 -11.85 18.24 -7.34
C VAL A 388 -13.19 18.32 -6.62
N ASN A 389 -14.28 18.41 -7.40
CA ASN A 389 -15.65 18.26 -6.90
C ASN A 389 -15.99 16.76 -6.78
N HIS A 390 -16.10 16.24 -5.56
CA HIS A 390 -16.32 14.80 -5.32
C HIS A 390 -17.70 14.31 -5.77
N ASP A 391 -18.70 15.19 -5.80
CA ASP A 391 -20.05 14.87 -6.26
C ASP A 391 -20.12 14.71 -7.79
N SER A 392 -19.10 15.19 -8.50
CA SER A 392 -18.99 15.09 -9.96
C SER A 392 -18.34 13.79 -10.44
N LEU A 393 -17.88 12.93 -9.52
CA LEU A 393 -17.30 11.64 -9.88
C LEU A 393 -18.34 10.82 -10.66
N PRO A 394 -18.00 10.32 -11.87
CA PRO A 394 -18.96 9.57 -12.66
C PRO A 394 -19.43 8.34 -11.87
N PRO A 395 -20.71 7.94 -12.03
CA PRO A 395 -21.26 6.77 -11.35
C PRO A 395 -20.31 5.59 -11.52
N LYS A 396 -19.85 5.03 -10.41
CA LYS A 396 -18.96 3.88 -10.41
C LYS A 396 -19.75 2.70 -10.99
N THR A 397 -19.32 2.16 -12.14
CA THR A 397 -19.99 1.01 -12.76
C THR A 397 -19.05 -0.19 -12.86
N ASN A 398 -19.57 -1.39 -12.61
CA ASN A 398 -18.86 -2.64 -12.88
C ASN A 398 -19.12 -3.16 -14.30
N ALA A 399 -19.48 -2.28 -15.25
CA ALA A 399 -19.88 -2.71 -16.58
C ALA A 399 -18.77 -3.53 -17.24
N ALA A 400 -19.06 -4.80 -17.48
CA ALA A 400 -18.19 -5.66 -18.25
C ALA A 400 -18.13 -5.16 -19.70
N PRO A 401 -17.03 -5.40 -20.43
CA PRO A 401 -17.00 -5.16 -21.87
C PRO A 401 -18.14 -5.92 -22.55
N ALA A 402 -18.79 -5.31 -23.54
CA ALA A 402 -19.80 -5.99 -24.34
C ALA A 402 -19.19 -7.24 -25.02
N THR A 403 -19.87 -8.38 -24.93
CA THR A 403 -19.45 -9.62 -25.60
C THR A 403 -20.24 -9.78 -26.90
N ASN A 404 -19.58 -10.23 -27.97
CA ASN A 404 -20.18 -10.39 -29.31
C ASN A 404 -20.83 -11.79 -29.51
N GLY A 405 -21.13 -12.52 -28.44
CA GLY A 405 -21.63 -13.91 -28.50
C GLY A 405 -22.96 -14.11 -27.78
N SER A 406 -23.57 -15.30 -27.95
CA SER A 406 -24.82 -15.68 -27.28
C SER A 406 -24.64 -16.09 -25.81
N ALA A 407 -23.40 -16.33 -25.37
CA ALA A 407 -23.06 -16.66 -23.98
C ALA A 407 -22.50 -15.42 -23.27
N GLU A 408 -22.98 -15.16 -22.05
CA GLU A 408 -22.44 -14.10 -21.20
C GLU A 408 -21.19 -14.61 -20.47
N TYR A 409 -20.03 -14.07 -20.84
CA TYR A 409 -18.76 -14.32 -20.15
C TYR A 409 -18.49 -13.16 -19.18
N HIS A 410 -18.34 -13.48 -17.91
CA HIS A 410 -18.00 -12.50 -16.88
C HIS A 410 -16.71 -12.92 -16.18
N PHE A 411 -15.62 -12.22 -16.44
CA PHE A 411 -14.38 -12.38 -15.68
C PHE A 411 -14.49 -11.56 -14.39
N ASP A 412 -14.40 -12.22 -13.24
CA ASP A 412 -14.27 -11.57 -11.94
C ASP A 412 -12.78 -11.35 -11.63
N PRO A 413 -12.27 -10.11 -11.71
CA PRO A 413 -10.86 -9.82 -11.52
C PRO A 413 -10.38 -10.03 -10.08
N VAL A 414 -11.27 -10.17 -9.11
CA VAL A 414 -10.92 -10.37 -7.70
C VAL A 414 -10.90 -11.86 -7.36
N LYS A 415 -11.73 -12.67 -8.03
CA LYS A 415 -11.72 -14.14 -7.88
C LYS A 415 -10.75 -14.85 -8.83
N HIS A 416 -10.18 -14.13 -9.80
CA HIS A 416 -9.33 -14.67 -10.86
C HIS A 416 -10.01 -15.81 -11.64
N ARG A 417 -11.33 -15.66 -11.90
CA ARG A 417 -12.15 -16.71 -12.53
C ARG A 417 -13.10 -16.14 -13.57
N MET A 418 -13.23 -16.86 -14.68
CA MET A 418 -14.26 -16.64 -15.68
C MET A 418 -15.52 -17.38 -15.27
N GLU A 419 -16.61 -16.66 -15.05
CA GLU A 419 -17.95 -17.21 -14.92
C GLU A 419 -18.56 -17.31 -16.33
N ILE A 420 -19.05 -18.49 -16.70
CA ILE A 420 -19.74 -18.74 -17.97
C ILE A 420 -21.22 -18.93 -17.62
N ARG A 421 -22.06 -17.98 -18.05
CA ARG A 421 -23.52 -18.10 -17.90
C ARG A 421 -24.11 -18.48 -19.25
N ALA A 422 -24.79 -19.63 -19.29
CA ALA A 422 -25.60 -19.99 -20.45
C ALA A 422 -26.82 -19.06 -20.48
N SER A 423 -27.14 -18.51 -21.64
CA SER A 423 -28.44 -17.88 -21.85
C SER A 423 -29.50 -18.99 -21.78
N ASP A 424 -30.41 -18.92 -20.82
CA ASP A 424 -31.58 -19.78 -20.82
C ASP A 424 -32.35 -19.51 -22.12
N SER A 425 -32.41 -20.53 -22.98
CA SER A 425 -33.02 -20.49 -24.32
C SER A 425 -34.54 -20.42 -24.28
#